data_AF-A0A453EQY0-F1
#
_entry.id   AF-A0A453EQY0-F1
#
_cell.length_a   1.000
_cell.length_b   1.000
_cell.length_c   1.000
_cell.angle_alpha   90.00
_cell.angle_beta   90.00
_cell.angle_gamma   90.00
#
_symmetry.space_group_name_H-M   'P 1'
#
loop_
_entity.id
_entity.type
_entity.pdbx_description
1 polymer ?
#
loop_
_entity_poly.entity_id
_entity_poly.type
_entity_poly.pdbx_seq_one_letter_code
_entity_poly.pdbx_strand_id
1 'polypeptide(L)'
;MSPDHAKVAASVRGLQIQVGRLIFQLDDGRLGELHLPGMGGDHFGPSQQNSIRRKLPNKYEWSILDTPETEGWNAEYCTEEHGPTNCITGAMNVAADTEPTNLSNAPPRRRKAEEKQHYLHGHSHESDETESYNILSRSIYLNFHMRVMHADRSLFLITDNGLTLEYLNSNGVWLWLRHEHITGMKGTLGSYNGSLYLVDLHGNLHIRERNGDELLWINCTAMRKGRQVASGPPWDGIPGLSRRVTTDDALFFVNKRGRLLQFTVALRKFKWKDCHSPPDTKVAFIVDQEVFRRNIIFVVGRNGRMYQYNRITELWHRHYQSPHLVLSRSPGTAMRPSPLSLTGSIFMISEHGGLVEYHFSPQDGWEWVEHGTPHRDVTLVVAPGPCFDGTQLFVIGSDGHVYLRHLDERTWRWTSHGHPSEPSSTTTDVAGGGEQSCATLGAADAHYASSFRGSCDEKVAAVRPVPFSKDAVVFELRDGRLAELRRAAEGRGGWEWARIIGTPASACMTSYWTAVAT
;
A
#
# COMPACT_ATOMS: atom_id res chain seq x y z
N MET A 1 25.30 -28.96 6.78
CA MET A 1 24.06 -28.58 6.09
C MET A 1 23.57 -27.30 6.74
N SER A 2 23.27 -26.26 5.97
CA SER A 2 22.71 -25.00 6.44
C SER A 2 21.33 -24.81 5.82
N PRO A 3 20.45 -23.99 6.42
CA PRO A 3 19.19 -23.62 5.77
C PRO A 3 19.45 -22.96 4.42
N ASP A 4 18.50 -23.12 3.50
CA ASP A 4 18.56 -22.40 2.22
C ASP A 4 18.43 -20.90 2.50
N HIS A 5 19.35 -20.11 1.95
CA HIS A 5 19.41 -18.65 2.09
C HIS A 5 19.80 -18.08 3.47
N ALA A 6 20.32 -18.89 4.40
CA ALA A 6 20.91 -18.40 5.65
C ALA A 6 22.02 -19.36 6.17
N LYS A 7 22.95 -18.86 6.98
CA LYS A 7 23.95 -19.73 7.62
C LYS A 7 23.70 -19.80 9.12
N VAL A 8 24.02 -20.93 9.72
CA VAL A 8 24.01 -21.05 11.18
C VAL A 8 25.08 -20.11 11.75
N ALA A 9 24.71 -19.31 12.74
CA ALA A 9 25.60 -18.41 13.43
C ALA A 9 26.80 -19.19 13.98
N ALA A 10 28.01 -18.71 13.67
CA ALA A 10 29.22 -19.36 14.13
C ALA A 10 29.24 -19.42 15.66
N SER A 11 29.68 -20.54 16.23
CA SER A 11 29.86 -20.77 17.67
C SER A 11 28.60 -20.81 18.56
N VAL A 12 27.39 -20.80 17.99
CA VAL A 12 26.14 -21.01 18.75
C VAL A 12 25.72 -22.49 18.68
N ARG A 13 25.55 -23.14 19.83
CA ARG A 13 25.05 -24.53 19.88
C ARG A 13 23.53 -24.54 19.63
N GLY A 14 23.07 -25.49 18.82
CA GLY A 14 21.64 -25.69 18.62
C GLY A 14 20.95 -26.17 19.88
N LEU A 15 19.78 -25.62 20.18
CA LEU A 15 18.92 -26.00 21.29
C LEU A 15 17.99 -27.13 20.86
N GLN A 16 18.10 -28.29 21.49
CA GLN A 16 17.19 -29.40 21.23
C GLN A 16 15.87 -29.19 22.00
N ILE A 17 14.78 -28.98 21.27
CA ILE A 17 13.44 -28.79 21.85
C ILE A 17 12.74 -30.13 22.04
N GLN A 18 12.94 -31.05 21.09
CA GLN A 18 12.39 -32.40 21.12
C GLN A 18 13.35 -33.37 20.41
N VAL A 19 13.22 -34.67 20.68
CA VAL A 19 13.94 -35.69 19.89
C VAL A 19 13.58 -35.51 18.42
N GLY A 20 14.59 -35.26 17.58
CA GLY A 20 14.40 -34.99 16.15
C GLY A 20 14.10 -33.53 15.78
N ARG A 21 14.18 -32.56 16.71
CA ARG A 21 14.01 -31.11 16.45
C ARG A 21 15.06 -30.27 17.21
N LEU A 22 15.83 -29.46 16.48
CA LEU A 22 16.83 -28.55 17.05
C LEU A 22 16.65 -27.13 16.50
N ILE A 23 16.77 -26.10 17.33
CA ILE A 23 16.78 -24.69 16.89
C ILE A 23 18.20 -24.14 16.92
N PHE A 24 18.55 -23.39 15.88
CA PHE A 24 19.82 -22.69 15.73
C PHE A 24 19.58 -21.21 15.48
N GLN A 25 20.42 -20.35 16.06
CA GLN A 25 20.49 -18.97 15.63
C GLN A 25 21.24 -18.90 14.29
N LEU A 26 20.73 -18.08 13.37
CA LEU A 26 21.30 -17.82 12.06
C LEU A 26 22.14 -16.53 12.08
N ASP A 27 23.06 -16.41 11.13
CA ASP A 27 23.97 -15.27 10.99
C ASP A 27 23.26 -13.95 10.68
N ASP A 28 22.05 -14.04 10.12
CA ASP A 28 21.16 -12.94 9.83
C ASP A 28 20.17 -12.60 10.96
N GLY A 29 20.32 -13.23 12.14
CA GLY A 29 19.48 -13.00 13.32
C GLY A 29 18.23 -13.88 13.40
N ARG A 30 17.96 -14.72 12.38
CA ARG A 30 16.85 -15.67 12.36
C ARG A 30 17.04 -16.90 13.22
N LEU A 31 15.95 -17.62 13.45
CA LEU A 31 15.97 -18.95 14.02
C LEU A 31 15.75 -19.97 12.91
N GLY A 32 16.73 -20.86 12.72
CA GLY A 32 16.59 -22.03 11.85
C GLY A 32 16.22 -23.23 12.69
N GLU A 33 15.18 -23.95 12.32
CA GLU A 33 14.84 -25.24 12.89
C GLU A 33 15.36 -26.37 12.00
N LEU A 34 16.09 -27.31 12.59
CA LEU A 34 16.53 -28.55 11.97
C LEU A 34 15.68 -29.69 12.53
N HIS A 35 14.84 -30.30 11.68
CA HIS A 35 13.86 -31.29 12.12
C HIS A 35 13.80 -32.53 11.22
N LEU A 36 13.24 -33.63 11.72
CA LEU A 36 12.86 -34.78 10.89
C LEU A 36 11.59 -34.44 10.07
N PRO A 37 11.40 -35.05 8.90
CA PRO A 37 10.24 -34.74 8.07
C PRO A 37 8.94 -35.10 8.82
N GLY A 38 7.95 -34.20 8.78
CA GLY A 38 6.68 -34.36 9.51
C GLY A 38 6.71 -33.97 11.00
N MET A 39 7.85 -33.50 11.53
CA MET A 39 7.97 -33.03 12.92
C MET A 39 8.21 -31.52 13.06
N GLY A 40 8.51 -30.80 11.98
CA GLY A 40 8.78 -29.35 11.98
C GLY A 40 8.36 -28.68 10.66
N GLY A 41 8.56 -27.36 10.58
CA GLY A 41 7.98 -26.49 9.54
C GLY A 41 6.58 -25.97 9.89
N ASP A 42 6.02 -25.11 9.02
CA ASP A 42 4.80 -24.23 9.15
C ASP A 42 3.47 -24.86 9.61
N HIS A 43 3.46 -26.08 10.14
CA HIS A 43 2.27 -26.74 10.69
C HIS A 43 2.25 -26.66 12.22
N PHE A 44 2.04 -25.47 12.76
CA PHE A 44 1.63 -25.32 14.16
C PHE A 44 0.12 -25.56 14.29
N GLY A 45 -0.26 -26.83 14.45
CA GLY A 45 -1.62 -27.24 14.79
C GLY A 45 -1.70 -28.77 14.94
N PRO A 46 -2.57 -29.31 15.82
CA PRO A 46 -2.70 -30.75 16.02
C PRO A 46 -3.41 -31.36 14.80
N SER A 47 -2.66 -31.72 13.77
CA SER A 47 -3.21 -32.51 12.67
C SER A 47 -3.34 -33.96 13.10
N GLN A 48 -4.55 -34.50 12.91
CA GLN A 48 -4.89 -35.89 13.22
C GLN A 48 -3.94 -36.85 12.50
N GLN A 49 -3.46 -37.83 13.27
CA GLN A 49 -2.66 -38.94 12.78
C GLN A 49 -3.42 -39.75 11.72
N ASN A 50 -3.27 -39.39 10.45
CA ASN A 50 -3.54 -40.32 9.36
C ASN A 50 -2.32 -41.23 9.19
N SER A 51 -2.43 -42.38 9.84
CA SER A 51 -1.48 -43.48 9.82
C SER A 51 -1.36 -44.09 8.42
N ILE A 52 -0.51 -43.49 7.58
CA ILE A 52 0.02 -44.17 6.39
C ILE A 52 1.50 -44.39 6.61
N ARG A 53 1.86 -45.62 6.99
CA ARG A 53 3.25 -46.13 7.05
C ARG A 53 3.89 -46.04 5.66
N ARG A 54 4.45 -44.89 5.30
CA ARG A 54 5.57 -44.80 4.36
C ARG A 54 6.84 -44.64 5.20
N LYS A 55 7.90 -45.38 4.84
CA LYS A 55 9.23 -45.19 5.45
C LYS A 55 9.67 -43.75 5.13
N LEU A 56 9.50 -42.83 6.06
CA LEU A 56 10.04 -41.48 5.93
C LEU A 56 11.58 -41.57 5.94
N PRO A 57 12.28 -40.84 5.06
CA PRO A 57 13.74 -40.78 5.11
C PRO A 57 14.18 -40.17 6.46
N ASN A 58 15.13 -40.80 7.15
CA ASN A 58 15.75 -40.30 8.39
C ASN A 58 16.67 -39.07 8.16
N LYS A 59 16.44 -38.30 7.11
CA LYS A 59 17.27 -37.14 6.75
C LYS A 59 16.63 -35.90 7.37
N TYR A 60 17.39 -35.19 8.19
CA TYR A 60 16.97 -33.91 8.74
C TYR A 60 16.79 -32.88 7.62
N GLU A 61 15.76 -32.05 7.76
CA GLU A 61 15.41 -30.92 6.89
C GLU A 61 15.47 -29.62 7.71
N TRP A 62 15.77 -28.52 7.02
CA TRP A 62 15.79 -27.19 7.63
C TRP A 62 14.51 -26.45 7.31
N SER A 63 13.90 -25.86 8.34
CA SER A 63 12.89 -24.81 8.23
C SER A 63 13.47 -23.52 8.82
N ILE A 64 13.03 -22.38 8.30
CA ILE A 64 13.33 -21.07 8.89
C ILE A 64 12.07 -20.64 9.64
N LEU A 65 12.23 -20.26 10.90
CA LEU A 65 11.16 -19.70 11.71
C LEU A 65 11.19 -18.18 11.52
N ASP A 66 10.32 -17.68 10.64
CA ASP A 66 10.13 -16.24 10.46
C ASP A 66 9.22 -15.72 11.58
N THR A 67 9.80 -15.48 12.76
CA THR A 67 9.09 -14.86 13.89
C THR A 67 9.39 -13.36 13.97
N PRO A 68 8.44 -12.52 14.45
CA PRO A 68 8.59 -11.06 14.46
C PRO A 68 9.85 -10.52 15.15
N GLU A 69 10.40 -11.24 16.13
CA GLU A 69 11.61 -10.92 16.88
C GLU A 69 12.86 -11.03 16.00
N THR A 70 12.81 -11.95 15.05
CA THR A 70 13.96 -12.33 14.23
C THR A 70 14.03 -11.61 12.89
N GLU A 71 12.89 -11.18 12.36
CA GLU A 71 12.83 -10.42 11.12
C GLU A 71 13.53 -9.07 11.26
N GLY A 72 14.49 -8.75 10.40
CA GLY A 72 15.15 -7.43 10.37
C GLY A 72 15.79 -6.97 11.68
N TRP A 73 16.22 -7.92 12.53
CA TRP A 73 16.85 -7.63 13.82
C TRP A 73 15.96 -6.81 14.75
N ASN A 74 14.67 -7.14 14.78
CA ASN A 74 13.68 -6.44 15.59
C ASN A 74 13.68 -6.87 17.07
N ALA A 75 14.57 -7.80 17.46
CA ALA A 75 14.70 -8.33 18.81
C ALA A 75 14.89 -7.26 19.89
N GLU A 76 15.40 -6.06 19.55
CA GLU A 76 15.59 -4.97 20.52
C GLU A 76 14.27 -4.46 21.12
N TYR A 77 13.14 -4.64 20.42
CA TYR A 77 11.83 -4.21 20.87
C TYR A 77 10.75 -5.30 20.76
N CYS A 78 11.10 -6.49 20.27
CA CYS A 78 10.29 -7.70 20.34
C CYS A 78 10.91 -8.67 21.36
N THR A 79 10.75 -8.40 22.64
CA THR A 79 11.09 -9.38 23.68
C THR A 79 9.89 -9.65 24.55
N GLU A 80 9.89 -10.79 25.24
CA GLU A 80 8.88 -11.08 26.27
C GLU A 80 8.80 -9.96 27.31
N GLU A 81 9.94 -9.35 27.68
CA GLU A 81 10.03 -8.26 28.66
C GLU A 81 9.31 -6.98 28.19
N HIS A 82 9.35 -6.69 26.89
CA HIS A 82 8.71 -5.51 26.30
C HIS A 82 7.27 -5.77 25.87
N GLY A 83 6.83 -7.03 25.89
CA GLY A 83 5.53 -7.46 25.43
C GLY A 83 5.37 -7.41 23.90
N PRO A 84 4.37 -8.13 23.35
CA PRO A 84 4.15 -8.23 21.91
C PRO A 84 3.75 -6.89 21.27
N THR A 85 3.19 -5.97 22.04
CA THR A 85 2.82 -4.63 21.58
C THR A 85 4.04 -3.84 21.13
N ASN A 86 5.18 -3.99 21.79
CA ASN A 86 6.40 -3.27 21.45
C ASN A 86 6.97 -3.72 20.12
N CYS A 87 6.82 -5.01 19.84
CA CYS A 87 7.20 -5.59 18.59
C CYS A 87 6.51 -4.88 17.42
N ILE A 88 5.18 -4.71 17.49
CA ILE A 88 4.41 -4.09 16.41
C ILE A 88 4.47 -2.56 16.42
N THR A 89 4.56 -1.95 17.60
CA THR A 89 4.73 -0.49 17.73
C THR A 89 6.15 -0.02 17.42
N GLY A 90 7.10 -0.94 17.21
CA GLY A 90 8.47 -0.63 16.84
C GLY A 90 9.21 0.24 17.86
N ALA A 91 8.77 0.24 19.12
CA ALA A 91 9.19 1.21 20.13
C ALA A 91 10.03 0.53 21.20
N MET A 92 11.23 1.08 21.46
CA MET A 92 11.92 0.82 22.72
C MET A 92 11.20 1.62 23.81
N ASN A 93 10.81 0.95 24.91
CA ASN A 93 10.20 1.65 26.04
C ASN A 93 11.20 2.68 26.59
N VAL A 94 10.94 3.97 26.38
CA VAL A 94 11.48 5.01 27.24
C VAL A 94 10.53 5.04 28.44
N ALA A 95 10.90 4.33 29.50
CA ALA A 95 10.12 4.30 30.72
C ALA A 95 9.87 5.74 31.23
N ALA A 96 8.59 6.07 31.42
CA ALA A 96 8.04 7.07 32.33
C ALA A 96 8.80 8.41 32.47
N ASP A 97 8.40 9.41 31.68
CA ASP A 97 8.47 10.80 32.13
C ASP A 97 7.41 11.03 33.22
N THR A 98 7.69 10.52 34.41
CA THR A 98 7.15 11.07 35.66
C THR A 98 8.25 10.90 36.69
N GLU A 99 9.09 11.93 36.79
CA GLU A 99 10.01 12.17 37.91
C GLU A 99 9.33 11.82 39.24
N PRO A 100 10.06 11.18 40.15
CA PRO A 100 10.67 12.00 41.18
C PRO A 100 12.14 11.64 41.41
N THR A 101 13.01 12.65 41.25
CA THR A 101 14.11 13.00 42.16
C THR A 101 14.75 11.81 42.90
N ASN A 102 15.93 11.39 42.44
CA ASN A 102 17.19 11.58 43.15
C ASN A 102 18.32 10.72 42.54
N LEU A 103 19.38 11.42 42.11
CA LEU A 103 20.79 11.08 42.23
C LEU A 103 21.21 9.60 42.06
N SER A 104 21.64 9.24 40.84
CA SER A 104 22.73 8.27 40.65
C SER A 104 23.33 8.44 39.25
N ASN A 105 24.54 9.00 39.20
CA ASN A 105 25.35 9.12 37.99
C ASN A 105 25.81 7.72 37.52
N ALA A 106 25.23 7.23 36.44
CA ALA A 106 25.86 6.20 35.61
C ALA A 106 25.47 6.44 34.13
N PRO A 107 26.43 6.65 33.22
CA PRO A 107 26.10 6.78 31.80
C PRO A 107 25.60 5.43 31.27
N PRO A 108 24.59 5.41 30.38
CA PRO A 108 24.18 4.18 29.72
C PRO A 108 25.36 3.69 28.88
N ARG A 109 25.81 2.46 29.15
CA ARG A 109 26.79 1.75 28.32
C ARG A 109 26.19 1.57 26.93
N ARG A 110 26.51 2.48 26.02
CA ARG A 110 26.46 2.25 24.57
C ARG A 110 27.23 0.95 24.32
N ARG A 111 26.55 -0.17 24.06
CA ARG A 111 27.17 -1.30 23.39
C ARG A 111 27.62 -0.77 22.03
N LYS A 112 28.94 -0.62 21.89
CA LYS A 112 29.62 -0.36 20.63
C LYS A 112 29.03 -1.32 19.61
N ALA A 113 28.49 -0.79 18.51
CA ALA A 113 28.20 -1.59 17.33
C ALA A 113 29.49 -2.35 16.99
N GLU A 114 29.47 -3.68 17.09
CA GLU A 114 30.57 -4.49 16.63
C GLU A 114 30.70 -4.27 15.12
N GLU A 115 31.84 -3.71 14.71
CA GLU A 115 32.28 -3.72 13.31
C GLU A 115 32.29 -5.18 12.82
N LYS A 116 31.35 -5.54 11.95
CA LYS A 116 31.34 -6.84 11.28
C LYS A 116 31.38 -6.67 9.78
N GLN A 117 32.63 -6.61 9.33
CA GLN A 117 33.23 -7.24 8.16
C GLN A 117 32.34 -7.42 6.92
N HIS A 118 32.75 -6.68 5.89
CA HIS A 118 32.50 -6.88 4.48
C HIS A 118 32.27 -8.35 4.07
N TYR A 119 31.10 -8.62 3.51
CA TYR A 119 30.89 -9.81 2.68
C TYR A 119 30.75 -9.41 1.21
N LEU A 120 31.38 -10.24 0.40
CA LEU A 120 31.91 -9.95 -0.93
C LEU A 120 30.84 -9.68 -1.99
N HIS A 121 31.21 -8.71 -2.82
CA HIS A 121 30.55 -8.24 -4.01
C HIS A 121 30.57 -9.32 -5.11
N GLY A 122 29.39 -9.73 -5.59
CA GLY A 122 29.22 -10.43 -6.86
C GLY A 122 28.70 -9.45 -7.90
N HIS A 123 29.59 -8.90 -8.72
CA HIS A 123 29.21 -8.09 -9.87
C HIS A 123 28.53 -8.98 -10.93
N SER A 124 27.35 -8.57 -11.38
CA SER A 124 26.87 -8.86 -12.73
C SER A 124 26.36 -7.55 -13.34
N HIS A 125 27.20 -6.95 -14.20
CA HIS A 125 26.80 -6.05 -15.29
C HIS A 125 25.79 -6.79 -16.19
N GLU A 126 24.85 -6.22 -16.93
CA GLU A 126 24.33 -4.86 -17.18
C GLU A 126 23.07 -5.06 -18.07
N SER A 127 22.32 -3.97 -18.33
CA SER A 127 21.38 -3.77 -19.48
C SER A 127 19.88 -3.51 -19.19
N ASP A 128 19.50 -2.88 -18.08
CA ASP A 128 18.06 -2.68 -17.77
C ASP A 128 17.63 -1.26 -17.36
N GLU A 129 18.44 -0.23 -17.63
CA GLU A 129 18.10 1.15 -17.19
C GLU A 129 16.90 1.76 -17.95
N THR A 130 16.74 1.43 -19.24
CA THR A 130 15.67 1.97 -20.09
C THR A 130 14.32 1.32 -19.81
N GLU A 131 14.26 -0.01 -19.65
CA GLU A 131 13.02 -0.70 -19.23
C GLU A 131 12.57 -0.26 -17.83
N SER A 132 13.54 -0.11 -16.91
CA SER A 132 13.27 0.40 -15.56
C SER A 132 12.60 1.78 -15.58
N TYR A 133 12.98 2.68 -16.50
CA TYR A 133 12.42 4.02 -16.60
C TYR A 133 10.97 4.03 -17.12
N ASN A 134 10.67 3.20 -18.12
CA ASN A 134 9.32 3.09 -18.69
C ASN A 134 8.35 2.45 -17.69
N ILE A 135 8.79 1.42 -16.97
CA ILE A 135 8.01 0.77 -15.91
C ILE A 135 7.69 1.75 -14.78
N LEU A 136 8.70 2.47 -14.28
CA LEU A 136 8.52 3.46 -13.20
C LEU A 136 7.69 4.66 -13.65
N SER A 137 7.73 5.02 -14.94
CA SER A 137 6.92 6.14 -15.45
C SER A 137 5.46 5.79 -15.57
N ARG A 138 5.15 4.62 -16.15
CA ARG A 138 3.79 4.10 -16.23
C ARG A 138 3.22 3.81 -14.84
N SER A 139 4.04 3.35 -13.89
CA SER A 139 3.55 3.04 -12.55
C SER A 139 3.13 4.27 -11.74
N ILE A 140 3.75 5.44 -11.93
CA ILE A 140 3.33 6.65 -11.20
C ILE A 140 1.91 7.04 -11.62
N TYR A 141 1.65 6.98 -12.92
CA TYR A 141 0.31 7.19 -13.47
C TYR A 141 -0.69 6.20 -12.86
N LEU A 142 -0.37 4.90 -12.82
CA LEU A 142 -1.32 3.91 -12.30
C LEU A 142 -1.57 4.00 -10.78
N ASN A 143 -0.60 4.47 -9.98
CA ASN A 143 -0.67 4.32 -8.51
C ASN A 143 -0.70 5.64 -7.71
N PHE A 144 -0.31 6.76 -8.31
CA PHE A 144 -0.12 8.04 -7.62
C PHE A 144 -0.83 9.20 -8.35
N HIS A 145 -1.83 8.88 -9.17
CA HIS A 145 -2.63 9.86 -9.91
C HIS A 145 -3.53 10.68 -8.98
N MET A 146 -4.06 10.04 -7.95
CA MET A 146 -4.98 10.62 -6.98
C MET A 146 -4.43 10.54 -5.55
N ARG A 147 -4.70 11.57 -4.75
CA ARG A 147 -4.41 11.55 -3.30
C ARG A 147 -5.39 12.38 -2.50
N VAL A 148 -5.92 11.80 -1.43
CA VAL A 148 -6.81 12.51 -0.51
C VAL A 148 -5.97 13.32 0.46
N MET A 149 -6.27 14.62 0.57
CA MET A 149 -5.59 15.52 1.51
C MET A 149 -6.41 15.67 2.80
N HIS A 150 -7.73 15.81 2.67
CA HIS A 150 -8.64 15.89 3.81
C HIS A 150 -9.84 15.01 3.52
N ALA A 151 -10.11 14.05 4.41
CA ALA A 151 -11.24 13.14 4.28
C ALA A 151 -12.56 13.92 4.13
N ASP A 152 -13.42 13.46 3.21
CA ASP A 152 -14.70 14.09 2.83
C ASP A 152 -14.61 15.56 2.37
N ARG A 153 -13.41 16.10 2.12
CA ARG A 153 -13.23 17.53 1.84
C ARG A 153 -12.33 17.85 0.67
N SER A 154 -11.23 17.13 0.48
CA SER A 154 -10.22 17.50 -0.52
C SER A 154 -9.54 16.27 -1.11
N LEU A 155 -9.62 16.17 -2.44
CA LEU A 155 -8.97 15.16 -3.26
C LEU A 155 -8.14 15.84 -4.34
N PHE A 156 -6.88 15.45 -4.47
CA PHE A 156 -6.01 15.87 -5.56
C PHE A 156 -6.04 14.86 -6.70
N LEU A 157 -6.03 15.37 -7.93
CA LEU A 157 -5.93 14.65 -9.17
C LEU A 157 -4.82 15.29 -10.01
N ILE A 158 -3.85 14.48 -10.42
CA ILE A 158 -2.93 14.85 -11.49
C ILE A 158 -3.59 14.46 -12.81
N THR A 159 -3.37 15.22 -13.87
CA THR A 159 -3.89 14.88 -15.21
C THR A 159 -2.77 14.39 -16.11
N ASP A 160 -3.10 13.77 -17.24
CA ASP A 160 -2.09 13.28 -18.21
C ASP A 160 -1.15 14.37 -18.75
N ASN A 161 -1.65 15.60 -18.87
CA ASN A 161 -0.85 16.77 -19.26
C ASN A 161 -0.09 17.44 -18.09
N GLY A 162 -0.11 16.82 -16.92
CA GLY A 162 0.64 17.21 -15.73
C GLY A 162 0.06 18.40 -14.96
N LEU A 163 -1.23 18.70 -15.12
CA LEU A 163 -1.91 19.68 -14.28
C LEU A 163 -2.21 19.09 -12.91
N THR A 164 -2.15 19.93 -11.88
CA THR A 164 -2.54 19.56 -10.53
C THR A 164 -3.89 20.18 -10.22
N LEU A 165 -4.89 19.35 -10.03
CA LEU A 165 -6.25 19.74 -9.73
C LEU A 165 -6.62 19.29 -8.30
N GLU A 166 -7.37 20.10 -7.59
CA GLU A 166 -7.95 19.77 -6.29
C GLU A 166 -9.47 19.86 -6.37
N TYR A 167 -10.16 18.77 -6.10
CA TYR A 167 -11.58 18.74 -5.87
C TYR A 167 -11.83 19.06 -4.39
N LEU A 168 -12.29 20.28 -4.12
CA LEU A 168 -12.43 20.83 -2.78
C LEU A 168 -13.90 21.08 -2.43
N ASN A 169 -14.31 20.66 -1.23
CA ASN A 169 -15.53 21.14 -0.60
C ASN A 169 -15.23 22.36 0.25
N SER A 170 -15.84 23.49 -0.10
CA SER A 170 -15.83 24.71 0.70
C SER A 170 -17.27 25.02 1.09
N ASN A 171 -17.59 24.87 2.39
CA ASN A 171 -18.91 25.18 2.95
C ASN A 171 -20.08 24.51 2.21
N GLY A 172 -19.93 23.25 1.81
CA GLY A 172 -20.95 22.49 1.10
C GLY A 172 -20.91 22.61 -0.42
N VAL A 173 -20.14 23.55 -0.98
CA VAL A 173 -19.97 23.72 -2.43
C VAL A 173 -18.71 22.98 -2.90
N TRP A 174 -18.88 22.14 -3.91
CA TRP A 174 -17.78 21.43 -4.56
C TRP A 174 -17.24 22.22 -5.75
N LEU A 175 -15.92 22.35 -5.83
CA LEU A 175 -15.26 23.09 -6.89
C LEU A 175 -13.88 22.50 -7.22
N TRP A 176 -13.48 22.65 -8.47
CA TRP A 176 -12.15 22.28 -8.96
C TRP A 176 -11.20 23.47 -8.89
N LEU A 177 -10.13 23.34 -8.12
CA LEU A 177 -9.03 24.30 -8.07
C LEU A 177 -7.84 23.80 -8.86
N ARG A 178 -7.27 24.66 -9.69
CA ARG A 178 -5.99 24.38 -10.36
C ARG A 178 -4.86 24.96 -9.52
N HIS A 179 -3.83 24.14 -9.28
CA HIS A 179 -2.61 24.55 -8.60
C HIS A 179 -1.51 24.69 -9.64
N GLU A 180 -1.07 25.92 -9.87
CA GLU A 180 -0.05 26.20 -10.88
C GLU A 180 1.35 25.97 -10.35
N HIS A 181 2.18 25.36 -11.20
CA HIS A 181 3.60 25.19 -11.01
C HIS A 181 4.29 25.27 -12.38
N ILE A 182 5.54 25.76 -12.39
CA ILE A 182 6.32 26.00 -13.62
C ILE A 182 6.57 24.73 -14.45
N THR A 183 6.55 23.57 -13.80
CA THR A 183 6.75 22.25 -14.41
C THR A 183 5.53 21.39 -14.11
N GLY A 184 5.07 20.65 -15.10
CA GLY A 184 3.99 19.68 -14.92
C GLY A 184 4.32 18.64 -13.84
N MET A 185 3.31 18.26 -13.06
CA MET A 185 3.40 17.21 -12.07
C MET A 185 3.15 15.85 -12.71
N LYS A 186 3.86 14.83 -12.24
CA LYS A 186 3.71 13.44 -12.70
C LYS A 186 2.86 12.61 -11.74
N GLY A 187 2.83 12.95 -10.46
CA GLY A 187 2.06 12.24 -9.45
C GLY A 187 2.15 12.85 -8.06
N THR A 188 1.25 12.39 -7.19
CA THR A 188 1.14 12.78 -5.77
C THR A 188 1.68 11.65 -4.90
N LEU A 189 2.83 11.87 -4.29
CA LEU A 189 3.55 10.82 -3.57
C LEU A 189 3.24 10.77 -2.08
N GLY A 190 2.58 11.77 -1.50
CA GLY A 190 2.11 11.67 -0.12
C GLY A 190 1.59 12.98 0.45
N SER A 191 1.06 12.91 1.66
CA SER A 191 0.62 14.08 2.43
C SER A 191 1.15 14.01 3.85
N TYR A 192 1.50 15.16 4.42
CA TYR A 192 1.96 15.25 5.79
C TYR A 192 1.67 16.62 6.38
N ASN A 193 0.96 16.66 7.52
CA ASN A 193 0.67 17.86 8.29
C ASN A 193 0.14 19.04 7.45
N GLY A 194 -0.79 18.77 6.52
CA GLY A 194 -1.40 19.78 5.64
C GLY A 194 -0.59 20.12 4.39
N SER A 195 0.60 19.56 4.23
CA SER A 195 1.44 19.71 3.04
C SER A 195 1.29 18.50 2.11
N LEU A 196 1.23 18.76 0.80
CA LEU A 196 1.17 17.74 -0.25
C LEU A 196 2.55 17.57 -0.90
N TYR A 197 2.96 16.33 -1.14
CA TYR A 197 4.25 15.98 -1.73
C TYR A 197 4.03 15.47 -3.15
N LEU A 198 4.60 16.16 -4.13
CA LEU A 198 4.42 15.90 -5.55
C LEU A 198 5.75 15.65 -6.23
N VAL A 199 5.73 14.85 -7.28
CA VAL A 199 6.90 14.65 -8.14
C VAL A 199 6.64 15.24 -9.51
N ASP A 200 7.58 16.03 -10.02
CA ASP A 200 7.48 16.60 -11.36
C ASP A 200 7.89 15.61 -12.47
N LEU A 201 7.71 16.02 -13.73
CA LEU A 201 8.12 15.22 -14.90
C LEU A 201 9.61 14.85 -14.93
N HIS A 202 10.47 15.63 -14.26
CA HIS A 202 11.91 15.37 -14.18
C HIS A 202 12.29 14.45 -13.01
N GLY A 203 11.36 14.18 -12.09
CA GLY A 203 11.58 13.39 -10.89
C GLY A 203 12.01 14.21 -9.68
N ASN A 204 11.87 15.54 -9.69
CA ASN A 204 12.14 16.36 -8.52
C ASN A 204 10.93 16.31 -7.57
N LEU A 205 11.21 16.19 -6.28
CA LEU A 205 10.20 16.22 -5.24
C LEU A 205 9.91 17.68 -4.84
N HIS A 206 8.64 18.04 -4.82
CA HIS A 206 8.14 19.34 -4.41
C HIS A 206 7.16 19.20 -3.26
N ILE A 207 7.20 20.13 -2.32
CA ILE A 207 6.14 20.33 -1.33
C ILE A 207 5.24 21.44 -1.84
N ARG A 208 3.95 21.19 -1.84
CA ARG A 208 2.92 22.22 -1.93
C ARG A 208 2.27 22.39 -0.57
N GLU A 209 2.27 23.60 -0.03
CA GLU A 209 1.65 23.90 1.25
C GLU A 209 0.98 25.28 1.24
N ARG A 210 0.02 25.46 2.15
CA ARG A 210 -0.58 26.77 2.41
C ARG A 210 0.24 27.50 3.46
N ASN A 211 0.60 28.74 3.17
CA ASN A 211 1.26 29.64 4.11
C ASN A 211 0.41 30.92 4.22
N GLY A 212 -0.47 30.96 5.21
CA GLY A 212 -1.53 31.97 5.27
C GLY A 212 -2.45 31.84 4.06
N ASP A 213 -2.61 32.94 3.31
CA ASP A 213 -3.44 33.00 2.10
C ASP A 213 -2.68 32.60 0.82
N GLU A 214 -1.36 32.42 0.91
CA GLU A 214 -0.51 32.10 -0.24
C GLU A 214 -0.22 30.60 -0.37
N LEU A 215 0.04 30.18 -1.61
CA LEU A 215 0.51 28.84 -1.92
C LEU A 215 2.02 28.86 -2.09
N LEU A 216 2.71 28.06 -1.27
CA LEU A 216 4.15 27.91 -1.34
C LEU A 216 4.51 26.57 -1.98
N TRP A 217 5.45 26.64 -2.94
CA TRP A 217 6.10 25.49 -3.54
C TRP A 217 7.56 25.42 -3.09
N ILE A 218 7.96 24.29 -2.51
CA ILE A 218 9.33 24.07 -2.02
C ILE A 218 9.95 22.91 -2.77
N ASN A 219 11.03 23.18 -3.51
CA ASN A 219 11.80 22.14 -4.19
C ASN A 219 12.68 21.38 -3.17
N CYS A 220 12.26 20.16 -2.83
CA CYS A 220 12.95 19.30 -1.88
C CYS A 220 14.20 18.65 -2.48
N THR A 221 14.23 18.45 -3.79
CA THR A 221 15.39 17.90 -4.50
C THR A 221 16.55 18.90 -4.57
N ALA A 222 16.28 20.21 -4.52
CA ALA A 222 17.30 21.25 -4.45
C ALA A 222 17.97 21.37 -3.05
N MET A 223 17.43 20.70 -2.04
CA MET A 223 17.99 20.71 -0.68
C MET A 223 19.31 19.93 -0.58
N ARG A 224 20.04 20.11 0.52
CA ARG A 224 21.29 19.37 0.77
C ARG A 224 21.05 17.86 0.71
N LYS A 225 21.87 17.17 -0.08
CA LYS A 225 21.74 15.73 -0.39
C LYS A 225 20.41 15.34 -1.05
N GLY A 226 19.70 16.31 -1.63
CA GLY A 226 18.49 16.06 -2.40
C GLY A 226 18.73 15.05 -3.52
N ARG A 227 17.68 14.30 -3.81
CA ARG A 227 17.67 13.21 -4.79
C ARG A 227 16.39 13.30 -5.61
N GLN A 228 16.47 12.82 -6.84
CA GLN A 228 15.28 12.58 -7.64
C GLN A 228 14.57 11.31 -7.16
N VAL A 229 13.25 11.34 -7.22
CA VAL A 229 12.36 10.25 -6.84
C VAL A 229 11.61 9.73 -8.07
N ALA A 230 11.20 8.48 -8.01
CA ALA A 230 10.50 7.76 -9.06
C ALA A 230 9.26 7.02 -8.55
N SER A 231 9.14 6.79 -7.25
CA SER A 231 7.94 6.26 -6.61
C SER A 231 7.89 6.75 -5.17
N GLY A 232 6.69 6.70 -4.59
CA GLY A 232 6.44 7.04 -3.20
C GLY A 232 5.72 5.93 -2.45
N PRO A 233 5.25 6.24 -1.25
CA PRO A 233 4.49 5.33 -0.43
C PRO A 233 3.05 5.10 -0.92
N PRO A 234 2.50 3.90 -0.68
CA PRO A 234 1.16 3.54 -1.13
C PRO A 234 0.08 4.44 -0.56
N TRP A 235 0.09 4.67 0.75
CA TRP A 235 -0.92 5.39 1.52
C TRP A 235 -0.26 6.28 2.57
N ASP A 236 -0.99 7.30 3.02
CA ASP A 236 -0.52 8.21 4.08
C ASP A 236 -0.85 7.68 5.48
N GLY A 237 -1.79 6.72 5.55
CA GLY A 237 -2.24 6.06 6.78
C GLY A 237 -3.42 5.13 6.50
N ILE A 238 -4.04 4.62 7.57
CA ILE A 238 -5.24 3.78 7.50
C ILE A 238 -6.47 4.67 7.27
N PRO A 239 -7.37 4.33 6.32
CA PRO A 239 -8.61 5.07 6.13
C PRO A 239 -9.40 5.27 7.44
N GLY A 240 -9.88 6.49 7.68
CA GLY A 240 -10.66 6.82 8.88
C GLY A 240 -9.86 6.97 10.18
N LEU A 241 -8.54 6.74 10.16
CA LEU A 241 -7.71 6.83 11.34
C LEU A 241 -6.69 7.97 11.21
N SER A 242 -6.71 8.90 12.17
CA SER A 242 -5.75 9.99 12.19
C SER A 242 -4.36 9.50 12.59
N ARG A 243 -3.35 9.84 11.77
CA ARG A 243 -1.94 9.66 12.13
C ARG A 243 -1.53 10.77 13.11
N ARG A 244 -0.99 10.39 14.26
CA ARG A 244 -0.39 11.36 15.19
C ARG A 244 0.97 11.80 14.65
N VAL A 245 1.17 13.11 14.57
CA VAL A 245 2.45 13.70 14.20
C VAL A 245 3.46 13.49 15.34
N THR A 246 4.65 13.00 15.00
CA THR A 246 5.75 12.77 15.94
C THR A 246 6.97 13.63 15.60
N THR A 247 7.92 13.71 16.53
CA THR A 247 9.17 14.46 16.37
C THR A 247 10.17 13.77 15.44
N ASP A 248 9.87 12.55 15.00
CA ASP A 248 10.71 11.70 14.17
C ASP A 248 10.03 11.25 12.86
N ASP A 249 8.88 11.79 12.48
CA ASP A 249 8.22 11.46 11.21
C ASP A 249 9.11 11.67 9.96
N ALA A 250 9.03 10.70 9.06
CA ALA A 250 9.71 10.69 7.77
C ALA A 250 8.80 10.09 6.68
N LEU A 251 8.98 10.56 5.45
CA LEU A 251 8.40 9.97 4.25
C LEU A 251 9.47 9.15 3.52
N PHE A 252 9.07 8.05 2.89
CA PHE A 252 9.98 7.18 2.16
C PHE A 252 9.70 7.20 0.67
N PHE A 253 10.75 7.27 -0.14
CA PHE A 253 10.64 7.32 -1.60
C PHE A 253 11.60 6.31 -2.22
N VAL A 254 11.34 5.95 -3.47
CA VAL A 254 12.27 5.14 -4.28
C VAL A 254 12.81 6.02 -5.40
N ASN A 255 14.12 6.03 -5.59
CA ASN A 255 14.72 6.75 -6.72
C ASN A 255 14.77 5.89 -7.99
N LYS A 256 15.12 6.51 -9.12
CA LYS A 256 15.25 5.82 -10.42
C LYS A 256 16.26 4.66 -10.42
N ARG A 257 17.24 4.70 -9.50
CA ARG A 257 18.25 3.65 -9.31
C ARG A 257 17.74 2.48 -8.44
N GLY A 258 16.52 2.55 -7.92
CA GLY A 258 15.93 1.54 -7.04
C GLY A 258 16.54 1.52 -5.65
N ARG A 259 16.92 2.68 -5.11
CA ARG A 259 17.34 2.85 -3.71
C ARG A 259 16.19 3.46 -2.92
N LEU A 260 16.02 2.99 -1.69
CA LEU A 260 15.10 3.58 -0.72
C LEU A 260 15.71 4.87 -0.17
N LEU A 261 14.91 5.93 -0.12
CA LEU A 261 15.28 7.24 0.38
C LEU A 261 14.35 7.59 1.54
N GLN A 262 14.93 8.04 2.63
CA GLN A 262 14.20 8.60 3.75
C GLN A 262 14.27 10.13 3.68
N PHE A 263 13.12 10.78 3.75
CA PHE A 263 12.98 12.23 3.84
C PHE A 263 12.35 12.60 5.17
N THR A 264 13.15 13.08 6.12
CA THR A 264 12.65 13.55 7.42
C THR A 264 11.78 14.79 7.21
N VAL A 265 10.54 14.76 7.71
CA VAL A 265 9.55 15.86 7.57
C VAL A 265 9.17 16.45 8.92
N ALA A 266 9.43 15.73 10.02
CA ALA A 266 9.15 16.18 11.37
C ALA A 266 9.73 17.57 11.67
N LEU A 267 8.92 18.41 12.31
CA LEU A 267 9.29 19.76 12.75
C LEU A 267 9.90 20.63 11.63
N ARG A 268 9.56 20.35 10.35
CA ARG A 268 10.15 20.98 9.16
C ARG A 268 11.69 20.88 9.08
N LYS A 269 12.29 19.90 9.73
CA LYS A 269 13.74 19.63 9.69
C LYS A 269 14.10 18.74 8.50
N PHE A 270 13.84 19.25 7.29
CA PHE A 270 13.98 18.51 6.05
C PHE A 270 15.39 17.93 5.86
N LYS A 271 15.48 16.60 5.80
CA LYS A 271 16.76 15.89 5.67
C LYS A 271 16.59 14.64 4.82
N TRP A 272 17.42 14.55 3.79
CA TRP A 272 17.56 13.35 2.98
C TRP A 272 18.56 12.37 3.58
N LYS A 273 18.18 11.10 3.61
CA LYS A 273 19.04 9.95 3.90
C LYS A 273 18.82 8.90 2.82
N ASP A 274 19.92 8.29 2.40
CA ASP A 274 19.92 7.17 1.46
C ASP A 274 19.95 5.87 2.27
N CYS A 275 18.88 5.09 2.20
CA CYS A 275 18.72 3.81 2.90
C CYS A 275 19.23 2.63 2.06
N HIS A 276 19.87 2.91 0.92
CA HIS A 276 20.39 1.93 -0.02
C HIS A 276 19.27 1.01 -0.57
N SER A 277 19.65 -0.11 -1.15
CA SER A 277 18.75 -1.17 -1.59
C SER A 277 19.12 -2.46 -0.85
N PRO A 278 18.25 -3.49 -0.87
CA PRO A 278 18.61 -4.82 -0.41
C PRO A 278 19.90 -5.33 -1.09
N PRO A 279 20.66 -6.25 -0.45
CA PRO A 279 21.96 -6.71 -0.97
C PRO A 279 21.91 -7.36 -2.35
N ASP A 280 20.81 -8.05 -2.67
CA ASP A 280 20.65 -8.89 -3.86
C ASP A 280 19.75 -8.28 -4.95
N THR A 281 19.13 -7.12 -4.69
CA THR A 281 18.22 -6.50 -5.65
C THR A 281 18.03 -5.01 -5.45
N LYS A 282 17.48 -4.36 -6.48
CA LYS A 282 17.03 -2.96 -6.43
C LYS A 282 15.57 -2.94 -5.96
N VAL A 283 15.20 -1.90 -5.21
CA VAL A 283 13.82 -1.64 -4.82
C VAL A 283 13.00 -1.28 -6.06
N ALA A 284 11.84 -1.94 -6.24
CA ALA A 284 10.86 -1.57 -7.25
C ALA A 284 9.82 -0.62 -6.65
N PHE A 285 9.09 -1.05 -5.62
CA PHE A 285 8.04 -0.26 -4.97
C PHE A 285 8.02 -0.43 -3.46
N ILE A 286 7.50 0.60 -2.78
CA ILE A 286 7.15 0.53 -1.37
C ILE A 286 5.78 -0.14 -1.27
N VAL A 287 5.73 -1.24 -0.51
CA VAL A 287 4.52 -2.02 -0.25
C VAL A 287 3.78 -1.46 0.95
N ASP A 288 4.50 -1.03 1.97
CA ASP A 288 3.99 -0.36 3.16
C ASP A 288 5.05 0.56 3.77
N GLN A 289 4.63 1.69 4.36
CA GLN A 289 5.48 2.59 5.13
C GLN A 289 4.92 2.80 6.55
N GLU A 290 5.38 1.99 7.50
CA GLU A 290 5.06 2.15 8.91
C GLU A 290 3.55 2.05 9.26
N VAL A 291 2.69 1.57 8.36
CA VAL A 291 1.25 1.38 8.65
C VAL A 291 1.02 0.02 9.30
N PHE A 292 1.64 -1.03 8.76
CA PHE A 292 1.58 -2.35 9.34
C PHE A 292 2.32 -2.38 10.68
N ARG A 293 3.55 -1.83 10.68
CA ARG A 293 4.46 -1.84 11.81
C ARG A 293 5.38 -0.64 11.79
N ARG A 294 5.43 0.12 12.89
CA ARG A 294 6.25 1.34 12.97
C ARG A 294 7.73 1.01 12.78
N ASN A 295 8.49 1.95 12.21
CA ASN A 295 9.92 1.81 11.90
C ASN A 295 10.28 0.74 10.87
N ILE A 296 9.30 0.02 10.32
CA ILE A 296 9.50 -1.00 9.30
C ILE A 296 8.90 -0.54 7.98
N ILE A 297 9.71 -0.61 6.92
CA ILE A 297 9.31 -0.26 5.57
C ILE A 297 9.33 -1.53 4.73
N PHE A 298 8.16 -1.99 4.29
CA PHE A 298 8.07 -3.14 3.42
C PHE A 298 8.19 -2.70 1.96
N VAL A 299 8.97 -3.44 1.19
CA VAL A 299 9.23 -3.17 -0.22
C VAL A 299 9.21 -4.45 -1.05
N VAL A 300 8.90 -4.30 -2.33
CA VAL A 300 9.10 -5.35 -3.32
C VAL A 300 10.35 -5.04 -4.15
N GLY A 301 11.24 -6.01 -4.25
CA GLY A 301 12.42 -5.94 -5.09
C GLY A 301 12.08 -6.11 -6.58
N ARG A 302 12.98 -5.71 -7.48
CA ARG A 302 12.79 -5.94 -8.93
C ARG A 302 12.73 -7.43 -9.31
N ASN A 303 13.19 -8.30 -8.41
CA ASN A 303 13.09 -9.76 -8.51
C ASN A 303 11.74 -10.32 -8.02
N GLY A 304 10.76 -9.47 -7.68
CA GLY A 304 9.43 -9.90 -7.23
C GLY A 304 9.42 -10.53 -5.83
N ARG A 305 10.47 -10.31 -5.03
CA ARG A 305 10.57 -10.77 -3.64
C ARG A 305 10.27 -9.65 -2.65
N MET A 306 9.71 -10.00 -1.50
CA MET A 306 9.43 -9.06 -0.42
C MET A 306 10.62 -8.88 0.52
N TYR A 307 10.88 -7.63 0.87
CA TYR A 307 11.92 -7.23 1.81
C TYR A 307 11.34 -6.23 2.81
N GLN A 308 11.98 -6.13 3.96
CA GLN A 308 11.77 -5.05 4.90
C GLN A 308 13.06 -4.30 5.19
N TYR A 309 12.94 -3.00 5.41
CA TYR A 309 14.00 -2.14 5.93
C TYR A 309 13.63 -1.72 7.35
N ASN A 310 14.52 -2.00 8.31
CA ASN A 310 14.38 -1.52 9.67
C ASN A 310 15.04 -0.14 9.79
N ARG A 311 14.24 0.86 10.13
CA ARG A 311 14.66 2.25 10.24
C ARG A 311 15.61 2.51 11.41
N ILE A 312 15.52 1.74 12.49
CA ILE A 312 16.34 1.86 13.70
C ILE A 312 17.72 1.23 13.47
N THR A 313 17.75 -0.02 13.03
CA THR A 313 19.00 -0.78 12.83
C THR A 313 19.66 -0.49 11.49
N GLU A 314 18.91 0.09 10.54
CA GLU A 314 19.33 0.36 9.16
C GLU A 314 19.61 -0.91 8.34
N LEU A 315 19.09 -2.04 8.78
CA LEU A 315 19.29 -3.34 8.14
C LEU A 315 18.15 -3.70 7.20
N TRP A 316 18.51 -4.45 6.16
CA TRP A 316 17.60 -5.06 5.22
C TRP A 316 17.36 -6.52 5.59
N HIS A 317 16.13 -6.97 5.43
CA HIS A 317 15.73 -8.35 5.64
C HIS A 317 14.85 -8.82 4.48
N ARG A 318 15.05 -10.07 4.07
CA ARG A 318 14.28 -10.71 3.01
C ARG A 318 13.35 -11.73 3.65
N HIS A 319 12.06 -11.61 3.38
CA HIS A 319 11.08 -12.57 3.87
C HIS A 319 11.19 -13.87 3.08
N TYR A 320 10.95 -14.99 3.76
CA TYR A 320 10.75 -16.24 3.04
C TYR A 320 9.53 -16.11 2.13
N GLN A 321 9.66 -16.58 0.89
CA GLN A 321 8.62 -16.51 -0.12
C GLN A 321 8.81 -17.73 -1.02
N SER A 322 7.75 -18.49 -1.27
CA SER A 322 7.80 -19.66 -2.15
C SER A 322 8.45 -19.31 -3.49
N PRO A 323 9.32 -20.16 -4.07
CA PRO A 323 9.94 -19.89 -5.36
C PRO A 323 8.95 -19.55 -6.47
N HIS A 324 7.75 -20.14 -6.43
CA HIS A 324 6.68 -19.96 -7.42
C HIS A 324 5.87 -18.68 -7.24
N LEU A 325 5.83 -18.15 -6.02
CA LEU A 325 5.18 -16.87 -5.75
C LEU A 325 6.13 -15.76 -6.19
N VAL A 326 5.75 -15.01 -7.22
CA VAL A 326 6.45 -13.81 -7.69
C VAL A 326 5.47 -12.65 -7.59
N LEU A 327 5.87 -11.58 -6.91
CA LEU A 327 5.04 -10.40 -6.71
C LEU A 327 5.16 -9.44 -7.89
N SER A 328 4.07 -8.79 -8.26
CA SER A 328 4.09 -7.71 -9.24
C SER A 328 4.87 -6.52 -8.70
N ARG A 329 5.47 -5.76 -9.62
CA ARG A 329 6.16 -4.51 -9.31
C ARG A 329 5.13 -3.39 -9.11
N SER A 330 4.42 -3.43 -7.99
CA SER A 330 3.40 -2.46 -7.61
C SER A 330 3.38 -2.23 -6.09
N PRO A 331 2.82 -1.10 -5.61
CA PRO A 331 2.55 -0.93 -4.19
C PRO A 331 1.59 -1.98 -3.63
N GLY A 332 1.55 -2.10 -2.30
CA GLY A 332 0.59 -2.94 -1.57
C GLY A 332 -0.35 -2.12 -0.69
N THR A 333 -1.22 -2.81 0.01
CA THR A 333 -2.12 -2.25 1.02
C THR A 333 -1.90 -2.97 2.34
N ALA A 334 -1.30 -2.27 3.30
CA ALA A 334 -1.27 -2.72 4.68
C ALA A 334 -2.64 -2.51 5.33
N MET A 335 -3.02 -3.48 6.14
CA MET A 335 -4.25 -3.52 6.91
C MET A 335 -3.91 -3.83 8.36
N ARG A 336 -4.51 -3.03 9.26
CA ARG A 336 -4.48 -3.32 10.68
C ARG A 336 -5.84 -2.93 11.28
N PRO A 337 -6.57 -3.87 11.93
CA PRO A 337 -7.88 -3.58 12.51
C PRO A 337 -7.86 -2.43 13.53
N SER A 338 -6.75 -2.24 14.24
CA SER A 338 -6.54 -1.11 15.14
C SER A 338 -5.04 -0.82 15.37
N PRO A 339 -4.68 0.36 15.89
CA PRO A 339 -3.32 0.68 16.37
C PRO A 339 -2.78 -0.23 17.47
N LEU A 340 -3.60 -1.09 18.07
CA LEU A 340 -3.17 -2.05 19.10
C LEU A 340 -3.23 -3.51 18.62
N SER A 341 -3.86 -3.79 17.47
CA SER A 341 -4.10 -5.15 16.97
C SER A 341 -2.80 -5.86 16.62
N LEU A 342 -2.43 -6.90 17.37
CA LEU A 342 -1.23 -7.66 17.02
C LEU A 342 -1.37 -8.41 15.69
N THR A 343 -2.58 -8.66 15.22
CA THR A 343 -2.87 -9.21 13.90
C THR A 343 -2.91 -8.12 12.83
N GLY A 344 -2.38 -8.42 11.65
CA GLY A 344 -2.44 -7.53 10.49
C GLY A 344 -2.17 -8.27 9.19
N SER A 345 -2.41 -7.59 8.07
CA SER A 345 -2.15 -8.16 6.74
C SER A 345 -1.53 -7.14 5.79
N ILE A 346 -0.74 -7.62 4.85
CA ILE A 346 -0.24 -6.83 3.73
C ILE A 346 -0.72 -7.48 2.43
N PHE A 347 -1.58 -6.78 1.72
CA PHE A 347 -2.13 -7.24 0.44
C PHE A 347 -1.30 -6.73 -0.73
N MET A 348 -0.98 -7.63 -1.65
CA MET A 348 -0.19 -7.38 -2.86
C MET A 348 -0.80 -8.14 -4.04
N ILE A 349 -0.29 -7.85 -5.23
CA ILE A 349 -0.64 -8.56 -6.45
C ILE A 349 0.54 -9.44 -6.87
N SER A 350 0.25 -10.65 -7.33
CA SER A 350 1.22 -11.55 -7.96
C SER A 350 1.53 -11.09 -9.39
N GLU A 351 2.64 -11.53 -9.96
CA GLU A 351 2.99 -11.24 -11.36
C GLU A 351 1.92 -11.72 -12.35
N HIS A 352 1.12 -12.73 -11.98
CA HIS A 352 0.01 -13.25 -12.77
C HIS A 352 -1.33 -12.53 -12.54
N GLY A 353 -1.36 -11.48 -11.70
CA GLY A 353 -2.58 -10.69 -11.46
C GLY A 353 -3.54 -11.30 -10.42
N GLY A 354 -3.12 -12.30 -9.66
CA GLY A 354 -3.84 -12.78 -8.47
C GLY A 354 -3.53 -11.97 -7.21
N LEU A 355 -4.49 -11.89 -6.28
CA LEU A 355 -4.33 -11.27 -4.96
C LEU A 355 -3.57 -12.21 -4.00
N VAL A 356 -2.61 -11.63 -3.29
CA VAL A 356 -1.76 -12.32 -2.31
C VAL A 356 -1.77 -11.53 -1.01
N GLU A 357 -1.81 -12.23 0.12
CA GLU A 357 -1.78 -11.69 1.47
C GLU A 357 -0.54 -12.22 2.19
N TYR A 358 0.23 -11.33 2.82
CA TYR A 358 1.19 -11.69 3.85
C TYR A 358 0.56 -11.33 5.20
N HIS A 359 0.07 -12.35 5.90
CA HIS A 359 -0.70 -12.23 7.13
C HIS A 359 0.17 -12.52 8.35
N PHE A 360 -0.05 -11.77 9.42
CA PHE A 360 0.57 -12.05 10.72
C PHE A 360 -0.50 -12.25 11.78
N SER A 361 -0.40 -13.36 12.52
CA SER A 361 -1.16 -13.59 13.74
C SER A 361 -0.19 -13.94 14.90
N PRO A 362 -0.49 -13.55 16.15
CA PRO A 362 0.34 -13.96 17.30
C PRO A 362 0.36 -15.48 17.53
N GLN A 363 -0.66 -16.19 17.05
CA GLN A 363 -0.81 -17.63 17.26
C GLN A 363 -0.02 -18.43 16.23
N ASP A 364 -0.09 -17.99 14.96
CA ASP A 364 0.38 -18.76 13.80
C ASP A 364 1.65 -18.16 13.19
N GLY A 365 2.03 -16.94 13.59
CA GLY A 365 3.16 -16.23 13.03
C GLY A 365 2.83 -15.62 11.67
N TRP A 366 3.85 -15.53 10.82
CA TRP A 366 3.69 -15.03 9.46
C TRP A 366 3.29 -16.14 8.49
N GLU A 367 2.31 -15.87 7.65
CA GLU A 367 1.85 -16.78 6.61
C GLU A 367 1.61 -16.07 5.28
N TRP A 368 1.84 -16.79 4.19
CA TRP A 368 1.48 -16.36 2.84
C TRP A 368 0.17 -17.01 2.42
N VAL A 369 -0.80 -16.20 2.03
CA VAL A 369 -2.12 -16.64 1.57
C VAL A 369 -2.36 -16.18 0.13
N GLU A 370 -2.55 -17.13 -0.78
CA GLU A 370 -2.92 -16.83 -2.18
C GLU A 370 -4.44 -16.84 -2.34
N HIS A 371 -5.05 -15.66 -2.45
CA HIS A 371 -6.50 -15.55 -2.67
C HIS A 371 -6.92 -15.74 -4.13
N GLY A 372 -5.98 -15.62 -5.06
CA GLY A 372 -6.25 -15.72 -6.49
C GLY A 372 -7.05 -14.54 -7.03
N THR A 373 -7.95 -14.80 -7.97
CA THR A 373 -8.75 -13.79 -8.67
C THR A 373 -10.25 -13.97 -8.37
N PRO A 374 -11.10 -12.94 -8.60
CA PRO A 374 -12.54 -13.08 -8.40
C PRO A 374 -13.19 -14.09 -9.36
N HIS A 375 -12.68 -14.20 -10.60
CA HIS A 375 -13.09 -15.19 -11.60
C HIS A 375 -11.87 -15.64 -12.43
N ARG A 376 -11.97 -16.79 -13.11
CA ARG A 376 -10.86 -17.36 -13.91
C ARG A 376 -10.39 -16.47 -15.06
N ASP A 377 -11.30 -15.70 -15.65
CA ASP A 377 -11.03 -14.84 -16.83
C ASP A 377 -10.68 -13.39 -16.47
N VAL A 378 -10.58 -13.08 -15.17
CA VAL A 378 -10.30 -11.73 -14.67
C VAL A 378 -8.98 -11.74 -13.92
N THR A 379 -8.06 -10.86 -14.32
CA THR A 379 -6.83 -10.58 -13.58
C THR A 379 -6.93 -9.22 -12.91
N LEU A 380 -6.29 -9.05 -11.77
CA LEU A 380 -6.19 -7.75 -11.10
C LEU A 380 -5.12 -6.90 -11.78
N VAL A 381 -5.47 -5.67 -12.16
CA VAL A 381 -4.65 -4.85 -13.07
C VAL A 381 -3.86 -3.71 -12.43
N VAL A 382 -4.11 -3.43 -11.15
CA VAL A 382 -3.44 -2.36 -10.39
C VAL A 382 -3.25 -2.78 -8.93
N ALA A 383 -2.38 -2.06 -8.21
CA ALA A 383 -2.17 -2.28 -6.78
C ALA A 383 -3.49 -2.33 -6.01
N PRO A 384 -3.58 -3.13 -4.92
CA PRO A 384 -4.81 -3.23 -4.16
C PRO A 384 -5.24 -1.86 -3.64
N GLY A 385 -6.55 -1.63 -3.63
CA GLY A 385 -7.17 -0.41 -3.14
C GLY A 385 -7.08 -0.29 -1.61
N PRO A 386 -7.74 0.72 -1.03
CA PRO A 386 -7.82 0.87 0.42
C PRO A 386 -8.54 -0.31 1.07
N CYS A 387 -8.17 -0.58 2.31
CA CYS A 387 -8.81 -1.57 3.15
C CYS A 387 -9.68 -0.89 4.23
N PHE A 388 -10.90 -1.40 4.42
CA PHE A 388 -11.89 -0.91 5.39
C PHE A 388 -12.19 -1.98 6.44
N ASP A 389 -12.50 -1.53 7.66
CA ASP A 389 -12.92 -2.35 8.80
C ASP A 389 -12.02 -3.57 9.10
N GLY A 390 -10.76 -3.53 8.64
CA GLY A 390 -9.82 -4.64 8.77
C GLY A 390 -10.25 -5.94 8.08
N THR A 391 -11.21 -5.89 7.16
CA THR A 391 -11.83 -7.09 6.56
C THR A 391 -12.32 -6.91 5.14
N GLN A 392 -12.21 -5.71 4.55
CA GLN A 392 -12.78 -5.37 3.25
C GLN A 392 -11.73 -4.69 2.37
N LEU A 393 -11.44 -5.24 1.20
CA LEU A 393 -10.41 -4.77 0.28
C LEU A 393 -10.97 -4.63 -1.14
N PHE A 394 -10.86 -3.41 -1.68
CA PHE A 394 -11.26 -3.15 -3.06
C PHE A 394 -10.13 -3.45 -4.05
N VAL A 395 -10.48 -4.10 -5.16
CA VAL A 395 -9.56 -4.38 -6.27
C VAL A 395 -10.27 -4.14 -7.60
N ILE A 396 -9.48 -3.91 -8.66
CA ILE A 396 -10.00 -3.63 -10.01
C ILE A 396 -9.59 -4.77 -10.94
N GLY A 397 -10.57 -5.33 -11.63
CA GLY A 397 -10.38 -6.38 -12.64
C GLY A 397 -10.01 -5.84 -14.01
N SER A 398 -9.40 -6.68 -14.84
CA SER A 398 -9.06 -6.41 -16.24
C SER A 398 -10.26 -6.08 -17.13
N ASP A 399 -11.45 -6.52 -16.72
CA ASP A 399 -12.73 -6.24 -17.35
C ASP A 399 -13.28 -4.83 -17.04
N GLY A 400 -12.63 -4.08 -16.16
CA GLY A 400 -13.03 -2.75 -15.72
C GLY A 400 -14.09 -2.74 -14.60
N HIS A 401 -14.30 -3.87 -13.93
CA HIS A 401 -15.21 -3.99 -12.79
C HIS A 401 -14.46 -3.84 -11.46
N VAL A 402 -15.17 -3.34 -10.46
CA VAL A 402 -14.73 -3.28 -9.07
C VAL A 402 -15.16 -4.55 -8.35
N TYR A 403 -14.23 -5.15 -7.62
CA TYR A 403 -14.48 -6.29 -6.77
C TYR A 403 -14.11 -5.97 -5.33
N LEU A 404 -14.90 -6.48 -4.40
CA LEU A 404 -14.65 -6.45 -2.97
C LEU A 404 -14.23 -7.84 -2.50
N ARG A 405 -12.98 -7.96 -2.03
CA ARG A 405 -12.53 -9.10 -1.24
C ARG A 405 -12.88 -8.83 0.21
N HIS A 406 -13.72 -9.65 0.83
CA HIS A 406 -14.14 -9.42 2.20
C HIS A 406 -14.21 -10.68 3.05
N LEU A 407 -13.97 -10.55 4.35
CA LEU A 407 -14.10 -11.65 5.31
C LEU A 407 -15.54 -11.74 5.80
N ASP A 408 -16.17 -12.90 5.59
CA ASP A 408 -17.55 -13.17 5.99
C ASP A 408 -17.59 -14.43 6.87
N GLU A 409 -18.00 -14.28 8.13
CA GLU A 409 -18.07 -15.37 9.12
C GLU A 409 -16.81 -16.26 9.17
N ARG A 410 -15.61 -15.67 8.94
CA ARG A 410 -14.26 -16.29 8.85
C ARG A 410 -13.87 -16.87 7.49
N THR A 411 -14.72 -16.78 6.48
CA THR A 411 -14.39 -17.20 5.12
C THR A 411 -14.25 -15.98 4.23
N TRP A 412 -13.13 -15.89 3.54
CA TRP A 412 -12.96 -14.82 2.58
C TRP A 412 -13.83 -15.05 1.34
N ARG A 413 -14.65 -14.06 0.95
CA ARG A 413 -15.54 -14.06 -0.23
C ARG A 413 -15.22 -12.93 -1.21
N TRP A 414 -15.70 -13.08 -2.44
CA TRP A 414 -15.61 -12.08 -3.50
C TRP A 414 -17.01 -11.57 -3.82
N THR A 415 -17.16 -10.25 -3.89
CA THR A 415 -18.39 -9.59 -4.36
C THR A 415 -18.04 -8.65 -5.51
N SER A 416 -18.80 -8.68 -6.60
CA SER A 416 -18.65 -7.69 -7.68
C SER A 416 -19.56 -6.49 -7.43
N HIS A 417 -19.02 -5.29 -7.57
CA HIS A 417 -19.77 -4.03 -7.61
C HIS A 417 -19.90 -3.48 -9.03
N GLY A 418 -19.42 -4.22 -10.03
CA GLY A 418 -19.43 -3.78 -11.42
C GLY A 418 -18.68 -2.48 -11.63
N HIS A 419 -19.17 -1.66 -12.54
CA HIS A 419 -18.77 -0.28 -12.74
C HIS A 419 -20.01 0.60 -12.55
N PRO A 420 -19.86 1.91 -12.28
CA PRO A 420 -21.04 2.78 -12.23
C PRO A 420 -21.78 2.65 -13.56
N SER A 421 -23.10 2.49 -13.47
CA SER A 421 -24.00 2.55 -14.62
C SER A 421 -24.91 3.74 -14.36
N GLU A 422 -25.10 4.64 -15.32
CA GLU A 422 -26.15 5.66 -15.18
C GLU A 422 -27.47 4.97 -14.80
N PRO A 423 -28.26 5.53 -13.86
CA PRO A 423 -29.59 5.02 -13.61
C PRO A 423 -30.36 5.15 -14.93
N SER A 424 -30.56 4.02 -15.61
CA SER A 424 -31.48 3.94 -16.72
C SER A 424 -32.80 4.49 -16.19
N SER A 425 -33.21 5.67 -16.69
CA SER A 425 -34.57 6.13 -16.51
C SER A 425 -35.47 4.96 -16.82
N THR A 426 -36.17 4.46 -15.80
CA THR A 426 -37.16 3.41 -15.94
C THR A 426 -38.17 3.91 -16.95
N THR A 427 -38.03 3.49 -18.21
CA THR A 427 -39.15 3.47 -19.14
C THR A 427 -40.12 2.46 -18.57
N THR A 428 -41.07 2.96 -17.78
CA THR A 428 -42.32 2.27 -17.54
C THR A 428 -42.93 2.01 -18.90
N ASP A 429 -42.75 0.80 -19.40
CA ASP A 429 -43.55 0.23 -20.48
C ASP A 429 -45.00 0.15 -19.97
N VAL A 430 -45.76 1.23 -20.21
CA VAL A 430 -47.21 1.17 -20.18
C VAL A 430 -47.67 1.10 -21.63
N ALA A 431 -48.02 -0.11 -22.04
CA ALA A 431 -48.82 -0.35 -23.22
C ALA A 431 -50.16 0.41 -23.11
N GLY A 432 -50.52 1.15 -24.16
CA GLY A 432 -51.83 1.77 -24.31
C GLY A 432 -51.87 2.69 -25.52
N GLY A 433 -52.39 2.19 -26.64
CA GLY A 433 -52.51 2.94 -27.89
C GLY A 433 -53.62 4.00 -27.87
N GLY A 434 -53.55 4.93 -28.83
CA GLY A 434 -54.67 5.76 -29.25
C GLY A 434 -54.36 7.25 -29.48
N GLU A 435 -54.26 7.60 -30.76
CA GLU A 435 -54.68 8.87 -31.39
C GLU A 435 -53.87 10.18 -31.25
N GLN A 436 -53.25 10.51 -32.39
CA GLN A 436 -53.01 11.81 -33.03
C GLN A 436 -53.63 13.08 -32.39
N SER A 437 -52.78 14.07 -32.13
CA SER A 437 -53.02 15.45 -32.58
C SER A 437 -51.72 16.24 -32.70
N CYS A 438 -51.51 16.85 -33.86
CA CYS A 438 -50.34 17.65 -34.22
C CYS A 438 -50.38 19.05 -33.60
N ALA A 439 -49.24 19.52 -33.09
CA ALA A 439 -48.87 20.93 -33.13
C ALA A 439 -47.37 21.05 -33.38
N THR A 440 -47.01 21.30 -34.63
CA THR A 440 -45.66 21.57 -35.11
C THR A 440 -45.20 22.93 -34.61
N LEU A 441 -44.24 22.97 -33.70
CA LEU A 441 -43.37 24.12 -33.46
C LEU A 441 -41.91 23.62 -33.42
N GLY A 442 -41.17 23.95 -34.48
CA GLY A 442 -39.70 24.04 -34.46
C GLY A 442 -38.92 22.73 -34.34
N ALA A 443 -38.98 21.88 -35.36
CA ALA A 443 -37.95 20.87 -35.60
C ALA A 443 -36.61 21.55 -36.00
N ALA A 444 -35.84 22.02 -35.02
CA ALA A 444 -34.47 22.49 -35.23
C ALA A 444 -33.52 22.36 -34.02
N ASP A 445 -33.99 21.96 -32.82
CA ASP A 445 -33.13 21.87 -31.62
C ASP A 445 -32.96 20.45 -31.04
N ALA A 446 -33.54 19.42 -31.66
CA ALA A 446 -33.41 18.03 -31.18
C ALA A 446 -32.22 17.26 -31.78
N HIS A 447 -31.46 17.84 -32.72
CA HIS A 447 -30.31 17.19 -33.36
C HIS A 447 -28.93 17.56 -32.76
N TYR A 448 -28.86 18.53 -31.86
CA TYR A 448 -27.60 18.90 -31.18
C TYR A 448 -27.40 18.23 -29.81
N ALA A 449 -28.46 17.67 -29.21
CA ALA A 449 -28.38 17.00 -27.91
C ALA A 449 -28.11 15.49 -28.00
N SER A 450 -28.26 14.87 -29.18
CA SER A 450 -28.09 13.42 -29.37
C SER A 450 -26.73 13.01 -29.97
N SER A 451 -25.91 13.97 -30.41
CA SER A 451 -24.63 13.71 -31.08
C SER A 451 -23.41 13.61 -30.13
N PHE A 452 -23.57 13.94 -28.84
CA PHE A 452 -22.52 13.78 -27.82
C PHE A 452 -22.66 12.52 -26.94
N ARG A 453 -23.73 11.73 -27.11
CA ARG A 453 -24.00 10.53 -26.28
C ARG A 453 -23.21 9.27 -26.71
N GLY A 454 -22.15 9.42 -27.49
CA GLY A 454 -21.51 8.32 -28.22
C GLY A 454 -20.20 7.74 -27.67
N SER A 455 -19.53 8.30 -26.64
CA SER A 455 -18.20 7.79 -26.28
C SER A 455 -17.76 7.96 -24.82
N CYS A 456 -18.69 7.86 -23.86
CA CYS A 456 -18.30 7.81 -22.45
C CYS A 456 -18.15 6.36 -22.00
N ASP A 457 -16.94 5.99 -21.55
CA ASP A 457 -16.62 4.66 -21.05
C ASP A 457 -16.64 4.68 -19.52
N GLU A 458 -17.75 4.19 -18.97
CA GLU A 458 -18.01 4.14 -17.53
C GLU A 458 -17.26 3.02 -16.81
N LYS A 459 -16.51 2.18 -17.54
CA LYS A 459 -15.67 1.18 -16.90
C LYS A 459 -14.58 1.84 -16.08
N VAL A 460 -14.21 1.17 -14.99
CA VAL A 460 -13.14 1.66 -14.13
C VAL A 460 -11.80 1.52 -14.84
N ALA A 461 -10.99 2.58 -14.76
CA ALA A 461 -9.64 2.62 -15.28
C ALA A 461 -8.70 1.77 -14.41
N ALA A 462 -7.55 1.37 -14.96
CA ALA A 462 -6.52 0.64 -14.21
C ALA A 462 -5.71 1.59 -13.29
N VAL A 463 -6.37 2.51 -12.60
CA VAL A 463 -5.78 3.47 -11.68
C VAL A 463 -6.18 3.10 -10.26
N ARG A 464 -5.22 3.20 -9.35
CA ARG A 464 -5.42 2.82 -7.96
C ARG A 464 -6.49 3.69 -7.31
N PRO A 465 -7.54 3.10 -6.72
CA PRO A 465 -8.62 3.84 -6.09
C PRO A 465 -8.18 4.39 -4.73
N VAL A 466 -8.73 5.52 -4.29
CA VAL A 466 -8.30 6.20 -3.05
C VAL A 466 -9.41 6.22 -1.98
N PRO A 467 -9.06 6.11 -0.68
CA PRO A 467 -10.03 6.19 0.42
C PRO A 467 -10.44 7.64 0.66
N PHE A 468 -11.59 8.06 0.13
CA PHE A 468 -12.06 9.43 0.26
C PHE A 468 -12.50 9.77 1.69
N SER A 469 -13.06 8.79 2.38
CA SER A 469 -13.32 8.83 3.82
C SER A 469 -13.40 7.43 4.39
N LYS A 470 -13.87 7.27 5.64
CA LYS A 470 -14.06 5.96 6.27
C LYS A 470 -15.13 5.10 5.58
N ASP A 471 -16.04 5.73 4.83
CA ASP A 471 -17.21 5.07 4.22
C ASP A 471 -17.29 5.31 2.71
N ALA A 472 -16.26 5.89 2.09
CA ALA A 472 -16.24 6.26 0.68
C ALA A 472 -14.90 5.94 0.00
N VAL A 473 -14.99 5.43 -1.23
CA VAL A 473 -13.85 5.14 -2.12
C VAL A 473 -14.08 5.85 -3.44
N VAL A 474 -13.03 6.47 -3.97
CA VAL A 474 -13.07 7.11 -5.29
C VAL A 474 -12.25 6.31 -6.28
N PHE A 475 -12.87 6.04 -7.42
CA PHE A 475 -12.32 5.35 -8.58
C PHE A 475 -12.22 6.33 -9.76
N GLU A 476 -11.26 6.12 -10.64
CA GLU A 476 -11.19 6.82 -11.91
C GLU A 476 -11.81 5.94 -13.01
N LEU A 477 -12.59 6.55 -13.90
CA LEU A 477 -13.21 5.90 -15.04
C LEU A 477 -12.33 6.03 -16.28
N ARG A 478 -12.49 5.14 -17.26
CA ARG A 478 -11.69 5.14 -18.50
C ARG A 478 -11.86 6.38 -19.35
N ASP A 479 -12.96 7.11 -19.15
CA ASP A 479 -13.21 8.41 -19.77
C ASP A 479 -12.67 9.61 -18.98
N GLY A 480 -11.93 9.37 -17.88
CA GLY A 480 -11.30 10.39 -17.04
C GLY A 480 -12.24 11.06 -16.02
N ARG A 481 -13.52 10.66 -15.94
CA ARG A 481 -14.40 11.04 -14.82
C ARG A 481 -14.00 10.27 -13.55
N LEU A 482 -14.47 10.72 -12.39
CA LEU A 482 -14.33 9.95 -11.14
C LEU A 482 -15.68 9.34 -10.75
N ALA A 483 -15.66 8.25 -10.00
CA ALA A 483 -16.85 7.63 -9.44
C ALA A 483 -16.65 7.35 -7.95
N GLU A 484 -17.64 7.72 -7.14
CA GLU A 484 -17.64 7.50 -5.70
C GLU A 484 -18.50 6.27 -5.37
N LEU A 485 -17.89 5.28 -4.72
CA LEU A 485 -18.57 4.14 -4.12
C LEU A 485 -18.68 4.39 -2.61
N ARG A 486 -19.89 4.29 -2.04
CA ARG A 486 -20.15 4.64 -0.65
C ARG A 486 -20.91 3.54 0.07
N ARG A 487 -20.67 3.40 1.37
CA ARG A 487 -21.51 2.52 2.21
C ARG A 487 -22.90 3.12 2.37
N ALA A 488 -23.92 2.28 2.21
CA ALA A 488 -25.30 2.65 2.52
C ALA A 488 -25.44 3.02 4.00
N ALA A 489 -26.35 3.96 4.32
CA ALA A 489 -26.67 4.29 5.70
C ALA A 489 -27.24 3.07 6.46
N GLU A 490 -27.10 3.09 7.79
CA GLU A 490 -27.36 1.96 8.70
C GLU A 490 -28.61 1.13 8.34
N GLY A 491 -28.43 -0.20 8.23
CA GLY A 491 -29.48 -1.17 7.95
C GLY A 491 -29.41 -1.85 6.58
N ARG A 492 -28.65 -1.30 5.62
CA ARG A 492 -28.48 -1.88 4.27
C ARG A 492 -27.09 -2.40 3.91
N GLY A 493 -26.13 -2.39 4.83
CA GLY A 493 -24.90 -3.23 4.86
C GLY A 493 -23.96 -3.27 3.64
N GLY A 494 -24.28 -2.62 2.53
CA GLY A 494 -23.60 -2.78 1.24
C GLY A 494 -22.96 -1.49 0.72
N TRP A 495 -22.01 -1.67 -0.19
CA TRP A 495 -21.39 -0.58 -0.94
C TRP A 495 -22.14 -0.35 -2.25
N GLU A 496 -22.48 0.90 -2.51
CA GLU A 496 -23.28 1.31 -3.67
C GLU A 496 -22.60 2.49 -4.38
N TRP A 497 -22.74 2.56 -5.70
CA TRP A 497 -22.25 3.70 -6.49
C TRP A 497 -23.09 4.92 -6.14
N ALA A 498 -22.46 5.93 -5.54
CA ALA A 498 -23.14 7.11 -5.03
C ALA A 498 -23.29 8.20 -6.10
N ARG A 499 -22.24 8.43 -6.90
CA ARG A 499 -22.22 9.44 -7.96
C ARG A 499 -21.02 9.30 -8.90
N ILE A 500 -21.18 9.87 -10.09
CA ILE A 500 -20.08 10.17 -11.03
C ILE A 500 -19.75 11.67 -10.90
N ILE A 501 -18.46 11.99 -10.81
CA ILE A 501 -17.92 13.34 -10.66
C ILE A 501 -17.20 13.71 -11.95
N GLY A 502 -17.70 14.74 -12.64
CA GLY A 502 -17.02 15.30 -13.82
C GLY A 502 -15.68 15.92 -13.45
N THR A 503 -14.65 15.65 -14.25
CA THR A 503 -13.32 16.25 -14.09
C THR A 503 -13.07 17.25 -15.22
N PRO A 504 -12.26 18.30 -14.98
CA PRO A 504 -11.82 19.21 -16.05
C PRO A 504 -10.98 18.53 -17.15
N ALA A 505 -10.54 17.29 -16.93
CA ALA A 505 -9.76 16.51 -17.89
C ALA A 505 -10.64 15.64 -18.81
N SER A 506 -11.91 15.41 -18.45
CA SER A 506 -12.81 14.56 -19.23
C SER A 506 -13.62 15.37 -20.24
N ALA A 507 -13.70 14.85 -21.48
CA ALA A 507 -14.63 15.35 -22.48
C ALA A 507 -16.08 14.87 -22.23
N CYS A 508 -16.24 13.84 -21.40
CA CYS A 508 -17.52 13.32 -20.96
C CYS A 508 -18.07 14.18 -19.83
N MET A 509 -18.57 15.37 -20.19
CA MET A 509 -19.27 16.20 -19.22
C MET A 509 -20.70 15.67 -19.04
N THR A 510 -20.97 15.12 -17.86
CA THR A 510 -22.34 15.07 -17.33
C THR A 510 -22.86 16.49 -17.26
N SER A 511 -23.96 16.75 -17.95
CA SER A 511 -24.69 18.01 -17.90
C SER A 511 -25.19 18.25 -16.48
N TYR A 512 -24.42 18.96 -15.65
CA TYR A 512 -24.94 19.43 -14.37
C TYR A 512 -25.89 20.60 -14.65
N TRP A 513 -27.19 20.30 -14.61
CA TRP A 513 -28.16 21.29 -14.15
C TRP A 513 -27.77 21.67 -12.72
N THR A 514 -27.31 22.89 -12.55
CA THR A 514 -27.38 23.58 -11.27
C THR A 514 -28.84 23.54 -10.83
N ALA A 515 -29.16 22.70 -9.84
CA ALA A 515 -30.33 22.94 -9.02
C ALA A 515 -30.06 24.24 -8.27
N VAL A 516 -30.51 25.35 -8.85
CA VAL A 516 -30.63 26.63 -8.16
C VAL A 516 -31.60 26.37 -7.02
N ALA A 517 -31.08 26.33 -5.79
CA ALA A 517 -31.94 26.42 -4.62
C ALA A 517 -32.56 27.82 -4.60
N THR A 518 -33.88 27.85 -4.54
CA THR A 518 -34.68 29.03 -4.23
C THR A 518 -34.71 29.27 -2.73
#